data_AF-E7BS88-F1
#
_entry.id   AF-E7BS88-F1
#
_cell.length_a   1.000
_cell.length_b   1.000
_cell.length_c   1.000
_cell.angle_alpha   90.00
_cell.angle_beta   90.00
_cell.angle_gamma   90.00
#
_symmetry.space_group_name_H-M   'P 1'
#
loop_
_entity.id
_entity.type
_entity.pdbx_description
1 polymer ?
#
loop_
_entity_poly.entity_id
_entity_poly.type
_entity_poly.pdbx_seq_one_letter_code
_entity_poly.pdbx_strand_id
1 'polypeptide(L)' 'FTFGKTRFAENIPSKFWFKNDIPICLSCGDEHTAIVTGDNRLYVFGSNNL' A
#
# COMPACT_ATOMS: atom_id res chain seq x y z
N PHE A 1 -3.26 2.22 7.31
CA PHE A 1 -4.70 2.34 6.99
C PHE A 1 -4.81 2.78 5.54
N THR A 2 -5.86 2.35 4.84
CA THR A 2 -6.16 2.76 3.47
C THR A 2 -7.53 3.42 3.44
N PHE A 3 -7.67 4.51 2.68
CA PHE A 3 -8.92 5.26 2.50
C PHE A 3 -9.05 5.67 1.03
N GLY A 4 -10.28 5.70 0.52
CA GLY A 4 -10.55 6.06 -0.88
C GLY A 4 -10.29 4.92 -1.87
N LYS A 5 -10.15 5.29 -3.16
CA LYS A 5 -10.04 4.36 -4.30
C LYS A 5 -8.65 3.73 -4.43
N THR A 6 -8.24 2.98 -3.42
CA THR A 6 -6.90 2.35 -3.34
C THR A 6 -6.77 1.02 -4.11
N ARG A 7 -7.89 0.49 -4.61
CA ARG A 7 -8.03 -0.88 -5.15
C ARG A 7 -7.59 -1.98 -4.18
N PHE A 8 -7.63 -1.68 -2.88
CA PHE A 8 -7.37 -2.61 -1.79
C PHE A 8 -8.66 -2.85 -1.01
N ALA A 9 -8.97 -4.11 -0.67
CA ALA A 9 -10.15 -4.50 0.10
C ALA A 9 -11.45 -3.82 -0.38
N GLU A 10 -11.71 -3.88 -1.69
CA GLU A 10 -12.90 -3.28 -2.34
C GLU A 10 -13.07 -1.77 -2.10
N ASN A 11 -11.98 -1.06 -1.78
CA ASN A 11 -11.98 0.36 -1.41
C ASN A 11 -12.73 0.69 -0.11
N ILE A 12 -13.06 -0.33 0.69
CA ILE A 12 -13.59 -0.14 2.04
C ILE A 12 -12.42 0.32 2.93
N PRO A 13 -12.60 1.36 3.78
CA PRO A 13 -11.56 1.78 4.72
C PRO A 13 -11.00 0.60 5.50
N SER A 14 -9.71 0.34 5.34
CA SER A 14 -9.09 -0.93 5.76
C SER A 14 -7.78 -0.73 6.50
N LYS A 15 -7.41 -1.74 7.28
CA LYS A 15 -6.15 -1.81 8.02
C LYS A 15 -5.46 -3.14 7.71
N PHE A 16 -4.18 -3.06 7.38
CA PHE A 16 -3.29 -4.22 7.24
C PHE A 16 -1.95 -3.92 7.93
N TRP A 17 -1.13 -4.95 8.10
CA TRP A 17 0.19 -4.86 8.73
C TRP A 17 1.13 -5.90 8.12
N PHE A 18 2.43 -5.68 8.28
CA PHE A 18 3.47 -6.65 7.93
C PHE A 18 3.83 -7.46 9.18
N LYS A 19 4.03 -8.77 9.02
CA LYS A 19 4.41 -9.63 10.14
C LYS A 19 5.90 -9.41 10.45
N ASN A 20 6.21 -8.98 11.68
CA ASN A 20 7.57 -8.69 12.16
C ASN A 20 8.32 -7.63 11.35
N ASP A 21 7.60 -6.74 10.67
CA ASP A 21 8.19 -5.71 9.83
C ASP A 21 7.32 -4.44 9.92
N ILE A 22 7.92 -3.28 9.64
CA ILE A 22 7.25 -1.99 9.74
C ILE A 22 7.42 -1.18 8.46
N PRO A 23 6.38 -0.46 7.99
CA PRO A 23 6.53 0.48 6.89
C PRO A 23 7.39 1.67 7.33
N ILE A 24 8.40 2.03 6.55
CA ILE A 24 9.29 3.17 6.80
C ILE A 24 9.08 4.31 5.81
N CYS A 25 8.60 4.02 4.60
CA CYS A 25 8.29 5.02 3.58
C CYS A 25 7.01 4.64 2.83
N LEU A 26 6.24 5.66 2.45
CA LEU A 26 4.99 5.53 1.70
C LEU A 26 5.02 6.54 0.54
N SER A 27 4.50 6.12 -0.62
CA SER A 27 4.26 7.01 -1.76
C SER A 27 2.94 6.64 -2.42
N CYS A 28 2.17 7.64 -2.82
CA CYS A 28 0.90 7.48 -3.53
C CYS A 28 0.98 8.24 -4.85
N GLY A 29 0.73 7.52 -5.96
CA GLY A 29 0.48 8.10 -7.27
C GLY A 29 -1.00 8.39 -7.48
N ASP A 30 -1.39 8.55 -8.74
CA ASP A 30 -2.78 8.83 -9.13
C ASP A 30 -3.73 7.66 -8.74
N GLU A 31 -3.33 6.43 -9.08
CA GLU A 31 -4.14 5.23 -8.79
C GLU A 31 -3.33 4.07 -8.18
N HIS A 32 -2.11 4.30 -7.70
CA HIS A 32 -1.26 3.26 -7.08
C HIS A 32 -0.51 3.75 -5.85
N THR A 33 -0.13 2.81 -4.99
CA THR A 33 0.59 3.06 -3.74
C THR A 33 1.80 2.14 -3.65
N ALA A 34 2.93 2.70 -3.21
CA ALA A 34 4.16 1.98 -2.94
C ALA A 34 4.56 2.12 -1.45
N ILE A 35 5.03 1.03 -0.86
CA ILE A 35 5.47 0.95 0.54
C ILE A 35 6.85 0.32 0.60
N VAL A 36 7.79 1.02 1.23
CA VAL A 36 9.09 0.46 1.63
C VAL A 36 9.03 0.10 3.11
N THR A 37 9.47 -1.10 3.44
CA THR A 37 9.51 -1.60 4.83
C THR A 37 10.93 -1.59 5.41
N GLY A 38 11.04 -1.78 6.72
CA GLY A 38 12.33 -1.83 7.44
C GLY A 38 13.22 -2.99 6.98
N ASP A 39 12.63 -4.09 6.51
CA ASP A 39 13.35 -5.23 5.92
C ASP A 39 13.83 -4.97 4.47
N ASN A 40 13.81 -3.72 4.00
CA ASN A 40 14.17 -3.33 2.62
C ASN A 40 13.29 -4.02 1.55
N ARG A 41 12.03 -4.33 1.87
CA ARG A 41 11.06 -4.87 0.90
C ARG A 41 10.20 -3.75 0.32
N LEU A 42 9.83 -3.91 -0.95
CA LEU A 42 8.91 -3.03 -1.67
C LEU A 42 7.58 -3.76 -1.90
N TYR A 43 6.47 -3.14 -1.48
CA TYR A 43 5.12 -3.60 -1.73
C TYR A 43 4.36 -2.55 -2.54
N VAL A 44 3.65 -2.99 -3.57
CA VAL A 44 2.87 -2.11 -4.46
C VAL A 44 1.46 -2.66 -4.60
N PHE A 45 0.47 -1.79 -4.50
CA PHE A 45 -0.93 -2.10 -4.79
C PHE A 45 -1.61 -0.92 -5.48
N GLY A 46 -2.71 -1.19 -6.17
CA GLY A 46 -3.44 -0.19 -6.97
C GLY A 46 -3.58 -0.60 -8.42
N SER A 47 -3.72 0.41 -9.30
CA SER A 47 -3.80 0.23 -10.74
C SER A 47 -2.47 -0.29 -11.29
N ASN A 48 -2.56 -1.30 -12.16
CA ASN A 48 -1.44 -1.86 -12.91
C ASN A 48 -1.78 -1.93 -14.39
N ASN A 49 -2.44 -0.88 -14.87
CA ASN A 49 -2.75 -0.71 -16.28
C ASN A 49 -1.52 -0.14 -17.00
N LEU A 50 -1.42 -0.39 -18.31
CA LEU A 50 -0.51 0.30 -19.22
C LEU A 50 -0.88 1.78 -19.37
#